data_AF-A0A200JBS9-F1
#
_entry.id   AF-A0A200JBS9-F1
#
_cell.length_a   1.000
_cell.length_b   1.000
_cell.length_c   1.000
_cell.angle_alpha   90.00
_cell.angle_beta   90.00
_cell.angle_gamma   90.00
#
_symmetry.space_group_name_H-M   'P 1'
#
loop_
_entity.id
_entity.type
_entity.pdbx_description
1 polymer ?
#
loop_
_entity_poly.entity_id
_entity_poly.type
_entity_poly.pdbx_seq_one_letter_code
_entity_poly.pdbx_strand_id
1 'polypeptide(L)'
;MSKTIMWFRKDLRLDDNTAFIQLLEQTAATEELICIFQLNPAQFIPNSYNHDAFFSSVKAFREQLKTKEIPLHFLYGDPEENFSELKTAFHDWQTIFFNKDERGFGRKRDQKMTDFFKKQKIQVHAYQDLSLIHI
;
A
#
# COMPACT_ATOMS: atom_id res chain seq x y z
N MET A 1 -9.20 -14.94 13.05
CA MET A 1 -7.85 -14.34 13.06
C MET A 1 -8.01 -12.92 12.56
N SER A 2 -7.32 -11.94 13.16
CA SER A 2 -7.38 -10.55 12.66
C SER A 2 -6.51 -10.44 11.41
N LYS A 3 -6.93 -9.61 10.45
CA LYS A 3 -6.18 -9.37 9.23
C LYS A 3 -5.60 -7.96 9.25
N THR A 4 -4.35 -7.85 8.79
CA THR A 4 -3.65 -6.57 8.65
C THR A 4 -3.27 -6.35 7.19
N ILE A 5 -3.55 -5.16 6.68
CA ILE A 5 -3.29 -4.80 5.29
C ILE A 5 -2.02 -3.98 5.19
N MET A 6 -1.12 -4.40 4.30
CA MET A 6 -0.05 -3.54 3.78
C MET A 6 -0.47 -2.94 2.45
N TRP A 7 -0.50 -1.61 2.34
CA TRP A 7 -0.90 -0.91 1.13
C TRP A 7 0.29 -0.26 0.40
N PHE A 8 0.73 -0.92 -0.67
CA PHE A 8 1.75 -0.47 -1.62
C PHE A 8 1.14 0.31 -2.80
N ARG A 9 1.89 1.29 -3.34
CA ARG A 9 1.43 2.15 -4.46
C ARG A 9 2.54 2.63 -5.40
N LYS A 10 3.71 3.01 -4.86
CA LYS A 10 4.84 3.57 -5.62
C LYS A 10 6.19 3.00 -5.18
N ASP A 11 6.41 2.87 -3.88
CA ASP A 11 7.63 2.25 -3.34
C ASP A 11 7.60 0.74 -3.56
N LEU A 12 8.30 0.32 -4.62
CA LEU A 12 8.52 -1.05 -5.02
C LEU A 12 9.81 -1.62 -4.42
N ARG A 13 10.17 -1.14 -3.23
CA ARG A 13 11.31 -1.56 -2.44
C ARG A 13 10.77 -2.24 -1.18
N LEU A 14 11.27 -3.42 -0.86
CA LEU A 14 10.84 -4.15 0.33
C LEU A 14 11.72 -3.87 1.54
N ASP A 15 13.04 -3.87 1.33
CA ASP A 15 14.04 -3.75 2.40
C ASP A 15 14.21 -2.31 2.90
N ASP A 16 13.68 -1.33 2.17
CA ASP A 16 13.72 0.10 2.49
C ASP A 16 12.30 0.68 2.45
N ASN A 17 11.39 0.02 3.17
CA ASN A 17 10.00 0.42 3.28
C ASN A 17 9.60 0.53 4.75
N THR A 18 9.62 1.75 5.27
CA THR A 18 9.36 2.02 6.70
C THR A 18 8.04 1.44 7.17
N ALA A 19 6.94 1.60 6.42
CA ALA A 19 5.65 1.04 6.80
C ALA A 19 5.65 -0.49 6.81
N PHE A 20 6.34 -1.13 5.87
CA PHE A 20 6.43 -2.59 5.84
C PHE A 20 7.29 -3.13 6.98
N ILE A 21 8.41 -2.49 7.29
CA ILE A 21 9.27 -2.84 8.43
C ILE A 21 8.48 -2.71 9.73
N GLN A 22 7.80 -1.56 9.93
CA GLN A 22 6.96 -1.33 11.11
C GLN A 22 5.81 -2.33 11.19
N LEU A 23 5.21 -2.72 10.06
CA LEU A 23 4.21 -3.78 10.04
C LEU A 23 4.78 -5.09 10.54
N LEU A 24 5.95 -5.52 10.07
CA LEU A 24 6.56 -6.79 10.49
C LEU A 24 6.93 -6.79 11.98
N GLU A 25 7.30 -5.62 12.53
CA GLU A 25 7.63 -5.47 13.95
C GLU A 25 6.39 -5.45 14.85
N GLN A 26 5.28 -4.88 14.38
CA GLN A 26 4.08 -4.64 15.19
C GLN A 26 3.01 -5.74 15.04
N THR A 27 3.06 -6.52 13.95
CA THR A 27 2.05 -7.55 13.66
C THR A 27 2.39 -8.83 14.42
N ALA A 28 1.43 -9.34 15.20
CA ALA A 28 1.59 -10.62 15.88
C ALA A 28 1.63 -11.78 14.87
N ALA A 29 2.37 -12.86 15.18
CA ALA A 29 2.45 -14.04 14.31
C ALA A 29 1.10 -14.75 14.06
N THR A 30 0.06 -14.39 14.82
CA THR A 30 -1.31 -14.91 14.68
C THR A 30 -2.20 -14.07 13.75
N GLU A 31 -1.72 -12.92 13.28
CA GLU A 31 -2.42 -12.08 12.32
C GLU A 31 -2.04 -12.45 10.89
N GLU A 32 -3.04 -12.46 10.02
CA GLU A 32 -2.83 -12.71 8.60
C GLU A 32 -2.48 -11.40 7.89
N LEU A 33 -1.35 -11.39 7.20
CA LEU A 33 -0.87 -10.25 6.44
C LEU A 33 -1.36 -10.30 5.00
N ILE A 34 -2.07 -9.27 4.57
CA ILE A 34 -2.48 -9.08 3.18
C ILE A 34 -1.71 -7.91 2.57
N CYS A 35 -0.81 -8.21 1.63
CA CYS A 35 -0.12 -7.19 0.86
C CYS A 35 -0.92 -6.83 -0.40
N ILE A 36 -1.21 -5.54 -0.57
CA ILE A 36 -1.99 -5.00 -1.68
C ILE A 36 -1.17 -3.94 -2.40
N PHE A 37 -0.99 -4.11 -3.70
CA PHE A 37 -0.56 -3.06 -4.60
C PHE A 37 -1.78 -2.41 -5.26
N GLN A 38 -2.08 -1.16 -4.89
CA GLN A 38 -3.19 -0.43 -5.49
C GLN A 38 -2.67 0.53 -6.56
N LEU A 39 -3.22 0.40 -7.76
CA LEU A 39 -2.86 1.21 -8.91
C LEU A 39 -4.03 2.10 -9.32
N ASN A 40 -3.85 3.41 -9.22
CA ASN A 40 -4.84 4.37 -9.70
C ASN A 40 -4.42 4.91 -11.08
N PRO A 41 -5.21 4.65 -12.15
CA PRO A 41 -4.84 5.07 -13.50
C PRO A 41 -4.79 6.59 -13.67
N ALA A 42 -5.51 7.36 -12.85
CA ALA A 42 -5.47 8.82 -12.87
C ALA A 42 -4.09 9.38 -12.48
N GLN A 43 -3.18 8.54 -11.98
CA GLN A 43 -1.80 8.91 -11.67
C GLN A 43 -0.86 8.79 -12.87
N PHE A 44 -1.27 8.11 -13.94
CA PHE A 44 -0.46 7.98 -15.14
C PHE A 44 -0.64 9.16 -16.07
N ILE A 45 0.46 9.54 -16.72
CA ILE A 45 0.46 10.54 -17.76
C ILE A 45 0.25 9.80 -19.09
N PRO A 46 -0.82 10.11 -19.85
CA PRO A 46 -1.04 9.51 -21.17
C PRO A 46 0.20 9.68 -22.07
N ASN A 47 0.53 8.66 -22.86
CA ASN A 47 1.66 8.65 -23.82
C ASN A 47 3.08 8.74 -23.20
N SER A 48 3.26 8.38 -21.93
CA SER A 48 4.60 8.23 -21.37
C SER A 48 5.20 6.85 -21.66
N TYR A 49 6.40 6.81 -22.25
CA TYR A 49 7.22 5.59 -22.38
C TYR A 49 7.61 4.96 -21.03
N ASN A 50 7.34 5.63 -19.90
CA ASN A 50 7.73 5.18 -18.56
C ASN A 50 6.86 4.03 -18.00
N HIS A 51 5.80 3.63 -18.69
CA HIS A 51 4.93 2.54 -18.23
C HIS A 51 5.63 1.19 -18.24
N ASP A 52 6.44 0.88 -19.26
CA ASP A 52 7.14 -0.40 -19.36
C ASP A 52 8.16 -0.59 -18.24
N ALA A 53 8.92 0.46 -17.92
CA ALA A 53 9.85 0.47 -16.80
C ALA A 53 9.11 0.28 -15.47
N PHE A 54 8.00 1.00 -15.27
CA PHE A 54 7.19 0.88 -14.07
C PHE A 54 6.64 -0.55 -13.88
N PHE A 55 6.01 -1.13 -14.90
CA PHE A 55 5.47 -2.49 -14.80
C PHE A 55 6.58 -3.54 -14.66
N SER A 56 7.76 -3.31 -15.24
CA SER A 56 8.93 -4.15 -15.00
C SER A 56 9.38 -4.10 -13.55
N SER A 57 9.39 -2.92 -12.91
CA SER A 57 9.65 -2.79 -11.48
C SER A 57 8.58 -3.48 -10.62
N VAL A 58 7.30 -3.35 -10.97
CA VAL A 58 6.19 -4.05 -10.26
C VAL A 58 6.37 -5.56 -10.34
N LYS A 59 6.76 -6.08 -11.51
CA LYS A 59 7.07 -7.50 -11.69
C LYS A 59 8.24 -7.93 -10.80
N ALA A 60 9.34 -7.19 -10.80
CA ALA A 60 10.50 -7.49 -9.95
C ALA A 60 10.12 -7.50 -8.46
N PHE A 61 9.31 -6.52 -8.03
CA PHE A 61 8.82 -6.43 -6.65
C PHE A 61 7.94 -7.62 -6.26
N ARG A 62 7.03 -8.05 -7.15
CA ARG A 62 6.23 -9.26 -6.94
C ARG A 62 7.10 -10.50 -6.77
N GLU A 63 8.15 -10.66 -7.58
CA GLU A 63 9.06 -11.80 -7.44
C GLU A 63 9.82 -11.76 -6.11
N GLN A 64 10.25 -10.57 -5.63
CA GLN A 64 10.88 -10.42 -4.31
C GLN A 64 9.95 -10.81 -3.15
N LEU A 65 8.67 -10.45 -3.23
CA LEU A 65 7.68 -10.88 -2.23
C LEU A 65 7.44 -12.38 -2.28
N LYS A 66 7.40 -12.95 -3.50
CA LYS A 66 7.20 -14.39 -3.71
C LYS A 66 8.33 -15.23 -3.14
N THR A 67 9.59 -14.80 -3.22
CA THR A 67 10.71 -15.53 -2.60
C THR A 67 10.64 -15.56 -1.07
N LYS A 68 9.88 -14.64 -0.47
CA LYS A 68 9.59 -14.57 0.97
C LYS A 68 8.22 -15.17 1.32
N GLU A 69 7.55 -15.84 0.37
CA GLU A 69 6.21 -16.43 0.53
C GLU A 69 5.12 -15.43 0.91
N ILE A 70 5.32 -14.14 0.59
CA ILE A 70 4.33 -13.09 0.85
C ILE A 70 3.45 -12.90 -0.40
N PRO A 71 2.14 -13.15 -0.33
CA PRO A 71 1.24 -12.93 -1.47
C PRO A 71 1.04 -11.43 -1.72
N LEU A 72 1.10 -11.00 -2.98
CA LEU A 72 0.77 -9.63 -3.41
C LEU A 72 -0.51 -9.62 -4.25
N HIS A 73 -1.53 -8.94 -3.77
CA HIS A 73 -2.78 -8.70 -4.49
C HIS A 73 -2.74 -7.35 -5.21
N PHE A 74 -3.48 -7.24 -6.31
CA PHE A 74 -3.55 -6.02 -7.10
C PHE A 74 -4.97 -5.46 -7.09
N LEU A 75 -5.09 -4.17 -6.79
CA LEU A 75 -6.33 -3.40 -6.93
C LEU A 75 -6.12 -2.32 -7.98
N TYR A 76 -7.10 -2.09 -8.85
CA TYR A 76 -7.00 -1.14 -9.95
C TYR A 76 -8.19 -0.19 -9.95
N GLY A 77 -7.95 1.12 -10.09
CA GLY A 77 -9.01 2.14 -10.13
C GLY A 77 -8.96 3.13 -8.97
N ASP A 78 -10.12 3.62 -8.51
CA ASP A 78 -10.19 4.54 -7.39
C ASP A 78 -9.92 3.81 -6.05
N PRO A 79 -9.04 4.32 -5.18
CA PRO A 79 -8.72 3.65 -3.93
C PRO A 79 -9.92 3.55 -2.97
N GLU A 80 -10.81 4.55 -2.91
CA GLU A 80 -11.95 4.49 -1.99
C GLU A 80 -12.93 3.39 -2.40
N GLU A 81 -13.23 3.29 -3.70
CA GLU A 81 -14.05 2.20 -4.26
C GLU A 81 -13.43 0.84 -3.97
N ASN A 82 -12.14 0.67 -4.32
CA ASN A 82 -11.39 -0.56 -4.12
C ASN A 82 -11.39 -1.02 -2.65
N PHE A 83 -11.12 -0.11 -1.69
CA PHE A 83 -11.09 -0.46 -0.28
C PHE A 83 -12.51 -0.62 0.32
N SER A 84 -13.52 0.03 -0.23
CA SER A 84 -14.92 -0.18 0.13
C SER A 84 -15.40 -1.57 -0.28
N GLU A 85 -15.09 -2.00 -1.51
CA GLU A 85 -15.36 -3.36 -1.98
C GLU A 85 -14.60 -4.39 -1.16
N LEU A 86 -13.32 -4.13 -0.88
CA LEU A 86 -12.51 -5.02 -0.04
C LEU A 86 -13.09 -5.16 1.38
N LYS A 87 -13.54 -4.06 2.00
CA LYS A 87 -14.18 -4.11 3.33
C LYS A 87 -15.54 -4.80 3.31
N THR A 88 -16.22 -4.77 2.18
CA THR A 88 -17.49 -5.48 1.96
C THR A 88 -17.26 -6.98 1.78
N ALA A 89 -16.25 -7.38 1.00
CA ALA A 89 -15.91 -8.78 0.78
C ALA A 89 -15.24 -9.43 2.01
N PHE A 90 -14.43 -8.66 2.75
CA PHE A 90 -13.69 -9.11 3.93
C PHE A 90 -13.90 -8.14 5.09
N HIS A 91 -14.69 -8.54 6.07
CA HIS A 91 -15.04 -7.67 7.19
C HIS A 91 -14.00 -7.65 8.32
N ASP A 92 -13.09 -8.62 8.38
CA ASP A 92 -12.28 -8.94 9.55
C ASP A 92 -10.88 -8.29 9.57
N TRP A 93 -10.54 -7.45 8.60
CA TRP A 93 -9.34 -6.61 8.68
C TRP A 93 -9.62 -5.30 9.43
N GLN A 94 -8.74 -4.97 10.36
CA GLN A 94 -8.92 -3.83 11.26
C GLN A 94 -7.76 -2.86 11.23
N THR A 95 -6.68 -3.19 10.53
CA THR A 95 -5.45 -2.40 10.53
C THR A 95 -4.90 -2.27 9.13
N ILE A 96 -4.42 -1.07 8.80
CA ILE A 96 -3.75 -0.79 7.52
C ILE A 96 -2.46 0.00 7.72
N PHE A 97 -1.42 -0.42 7.00
CA PHE A 97 -0.11 0.20 6.98
C PHE A 97 0.19 0.77 5.59
N PHE A 98 0.77 1.96 5.54
CA PHE A 98 1.29 2.53 4.30
C PHE A 98 2.33 3.63 4.52
N ASN A 99 3.23 3.82 3.54
CA ASN A 99 4.10 5.00 3.52
C ASN A 99 3.30 6.25 3.13
N LYS A 100 3.56 7.43 3.67
CA LYS A 100 2.89 8.67 3.26
C LYS A 100 3.44 9.18 1.94
N ASP A 101 2.57 9.71 1.09
CA ASP A 101 2.96 10.50 -0.08
C ASP A 101 2.70 11.98 0.24
N GLU A 102 3.76 12.72 0.59
CA GLU A 102 3.66 14.11 1.08
C GLU A 102 3.34 15.13 -0.03
N ARG A 103 3.28 14.71 -1.31
CA ARG A 103 3.25 15.62 -2.46
C ARG A 103 1.97 15.52 -3.28
N GLY A 104 1.43 16.68 -3.66
CA GLY A 104 0.41 16.85 -4.69
C GLY A 104 -0.80 15.91 -4.55
N PHE A 105 -1.02 15.10 -5.59
CA PHE A 105 -2.11 14.13 -5.65
C PHE A 105 -2.03 13.07 -4.53
N GLY A 106 -0.82 12.62 -4.19
CA GLY A 106 -0.61 11.60 -3.16
C GLY A 106 -1.07 12.04 -1.78
N ARG A 107 -0.74 13.28 -1.39
CA ARG A 107 -1.16 13.84 -0.10
C ARG A 107 -2.67 13.94 0.02
N LYS A 108 -3.34 14.42 -1.03
CA LYS A 108 -4.81 14.52 -1.07
C LYS A 108 -5.48 13.16 -0.98
N ARG A 109 -4.95 12.16 -1.70
CA ARG A 109 -5.40 10.77 -1.63
C ARG A 109 -5.22 10.22 -0.22
N ASP A 110 -4.05 10.36 0.37
CA ASP A 110 -3.74 9.77 1.68
C ASP A 110 -4.59 10.39 2.79
N GLN A 111 -4.86 11.70 2.74
CA GLN A 111 -5.81 12.35 3.63
C GLN A 111 -7.23 11.78 3.47
N LYS A 112 -7.73 11.74 2.23
CA LYS A 112 -9.06 11.20 1.91
C LYS A 112 -9.21 9.76 2.39
N MET A 113 -8.23 8.91 2.12
CA MET A 113 -8.25 7.51 2.51
C MET A 113 -8.10 7.31 4.02
N THR A 114 -7.29 8.12 4.70
CA THR A 114 -7.20 8.10 6.17
C THR A 114 -8.56 8.39 6.81
N ASP A 115 -9.29 9.37 6.28
CA ASP A 115 -10.63 9.71 6.78
C ASP A 115 -11.64 8.60 6.49
N PHE A 116 -11.57 7.97 5.31
CA PHE A 116 -12.36 6.79 4.98
C PHE A 116 -12.09 5.63 5.97
N PHE A 117 -10.83 5.26 6.20
CA PHE A 117 -10.47 4.16 7.11
C PHE A 117 -10.93 4.44 8.54
N LYS A 118 -10.76 5.67 9.04
CA LYS A 118 -11.24 6.07 10.36
C LYS A 118 -12.76 5.92 10.49
N LYS A 119 -13.54 6.32 9.49
CA LYS A 119 -15.01 6.14 9.48
C LYS A 119 -15.40 4.67 9.54
N GLN A 120 -14.62 3.81 8.91
CA GLN A 120 -14.80 2.35 8.92
C GLN A 120 -14.20 1.68 10.17
N LYS A 121 -13.72 2.46 11.16
CA LYS A 121 -13.07 1.98 12.38
C LYS A 121 -11.84 1.10 12.12
N ILE A 122 -11.11 1.40 11.05
CA ILE A 122 -9.83 0.77 10.71
C ILE A 122 -8.71 1.61 11.31
N GLN A 123 -7.79 0.96 12.02
CA GLN A 123 -6.57 1.57 12.54
C GLN A 123 -5.60 1.86 11.40
N VAL A 124 -5.16 3.12 11.30
CA VAL A 124 -4.26 3.59 10.25
C VAL A 124 -2.86 3.81 10.81
N HIS A 125 -1.88 3.12 10.24
CA HIS A 125 -0.47 3.31 10.50
C HIS A 125 0.23 3.86 9.27
N ALA A 126 0.42 5.18 9.24
CA ALA A 126 1.01 5.89 8.11
C ALA A 126 2.40 6.41 8.47
N TYR A 127 3.43 5.95 7.77
CA TYR A 127 4.83 6.27 8.05
C TYR A 127 5.44 7.14 6.96
N GLN A 128 6.29 8.09 7.31
CA GLN A 128 7.03 8.85 6.30
C GLN A 128 8.14 7.96 5.73
N ASP A 129 8.26 7.89 4.40
CA ASP A 129 9.42 7.25 3.79
C ASP A 129 10.67 8.07 4.11
N LEU A 130 11.74 7.41 4.54
CA LEU A 130 13.01 8.06 4.86
C LEU A 130 13.68 8.52 3.56
N SER A 131 13.20 9.63 2.99
CA SER A 131 13.99 10.35 2.00
C SER A 131 15.20 10.91 2.72
N LEU A 132 16.39 10.33 2.50
CA LEU A 132 17.67 10.90 2.91
C LEU A 132 17.64 12.41 2.63
N ILE A 133 17.57 13.22 3.68
CA ILE A 133 17.85 14.64 3.59
C ILE A 133 19.36 14.68 3.42
N HIS A 134 19.84 14.85 2.19
CA HIS A 134 21.18 15.39 2.00
C HIS A 134 21.12 16.84 2.50
N ILE A 135 21.65 17.03 3.71
CA ILE A 135 22.04 18.33 4.26
C ILE A 135 23.36 18.72 3.60
#